data_AF-A0A1I2JZB8-F1
#
_entry.id   AF-A0A1I2JZB8-F1
#
_cell.length_a   1.000
_cell.length_b   1.000
_cell.length_c   1.000
_cell.angle_alpha   90.00
_cell.angle_beta   90.00
_cell.angle_gamma   90.00
#
_symmetry.space_group_name_H-M   'P 1'
#
loop_
_entity.id
_entity.type
_entity.pdbx_description
1 polymer ?
#
loop_
_entity_poly.entity_id
_entity_poly.type
_entity_poly.pdbx_seq_one_letter_code
_entity_poly.pdbx_strand_id
1 'polypeptide(L)'
;MSILLLFGTLFVCLLIGVPIAISLGVSALTAIYFGTTLPLDIVVQKAFTSLDSFPLLAIPFFMLAGILMGKGGVSKRLLTLATSMVGWMTGGLSMVTIVACMFFAAISGSGPATVAAIGGFMIPAMIAKNYKPGFAASVPATAGSIGVIIPPSIPFVIYGVTANVSVGDMFIAGILPGLLIGALLMVTAFIISAKNNYRPDDTSKASGKEVLRAFNDAKWALFIPVIILGGIYGGVFSPTEAAVVSVVYALIIGGFIYKELSWKTIYDSFMQTIVINSTTMIIIALSVSFAHFMTLVQIPDQISAYLTGLTTNPIFILIVINLLLLFVGMFIDTISAVVILTPVLLPIVTEFGVDPVHFGVILVANLAIGFVTPPVGVNLFVASTVGKVKFEKIVVGVLPFLAAMILALLIITYVPALSMWLTKMY
;
A
#
# COMPACT_ATOMS: atom_id res chain seq x y z
N MET A 1 -29.85 -17.94 -9.09
CA MET A 1 -29.57 -18.83 -7.94
C MET A 1 -28.10 -18.78 -7.54
N SER A 2 -27.17 -19.07 -8.46
CA SER A 2 -25.73 -19.16 -8.18
C SER A 2 -25.09 -17.87 -7.63
N ILE A 3 -25.53 -16.70 -8.10
CA ILE A 3 -25.11 -15.39 -7.57
C ILE A 3 -25.51 -15.20 -6.10
N LEU A 4 -26.76 -15.55 -5.76
CA LEU A 4 -27.27 -15.45 -4.40
C LEU A 4 -26.54 -16.40 -3.45
N LEU A 5 -26.24 -17.62 -3.91
CA LEU A 5 -25.45 -18.58 -3.12
C LEU A 5 -24.02 -18.08 -2.91
N LEU A 6 -23.38 -17.56 -3.95
CA LEU A 6 -22.02 -17.03 -3.88
C LEU A 6 -21.94 -15.86 -2.89
N PHE A 7 -22.62 -14.74 -3.18
CA PHE A 7 -22.54 -13.56 -2.34
C PHE A 7 -23.26 -13.73 -1.00
N GLY A 8 -24.38 -14.45 -0.95
CA GLY A 8 -25.11 -14.71 0.29
C GLY A 8 -24.26 -15.49 1.30
N THR A 9 -23.62 -16.58 0.88
CA THR A 9 -22.71 -17.34 1.75
C THR A 9 -21.51 -16.50 2.17
N LEU A 10 -20.91 -15.74 1.24
CA LEU A 10 -19.81 -14.83 1.56
C LEU A 10 -20.20 -13.85 2.67
N PHE A 11 -21.32 -13.14 2.52
CA PHE A 11 -21.77 -12.15 3.50
C PHE A 11 -22.14 -12.78 4.85
N VAL A 12 -22.80 -13.95 4.86
CA VAL A 12 -23.13 -14.65 6.10
C VAL A 12 -21.86 -15.07 6.85
N CYS A 13 -20.87 -15.64 6.15
CA CYS A 13 -19.58 -16.01 6.75
C CYS A 13 -18.85 -14.79 7.34
N LEU A 14 -18.83 -13.66 6.63
CA LEU A 14 -18.23 -12.43 7.12
C LEU A 14 -18.97 -11.87 8.36
N LEU A 15 -20.31 -11.93 8.38
CA LEU A 15 -21.12 -11.44 9.51
C LEU A 15 -20.92 -12.25 10.80
N ILE A 16 -20.71 -13.56 10.70
CA ILE A 16 -20.43 -14.41 11.86
C ILE A 16 -18.94 -14.45 12.23
N GLY A 17 -18.10 -13.64 11.57
CA GLY A 17 -16.68 -13.49 11.90
C GLY A 17 -15.76 -14.59 11.37
N VAL A 18 -16.17 -15.32 10.33
CA VAL A 18 -15.28 -16.30 9.68
C VAL A 18 -14.12 -15.57 8.99
N PRO A 19 -12.87 -16.06 9.09
CA PRO A 19 -11.75 -15.50 8.36
C PRO A 19 -12.04 -15.34 6.86
N ILE A 20 -11.62 -14.22 6.28
CA ILE A 20 -11.97 -13.82 4.92
C ILE A 20 -11.63 -14.91 3.89
N ALA A 21 -10.43 -15.49 3.97
CA ALA A 21 -10.01 -16.55 3.06
C ALA A 21 -11.00 -17.73 3.05
N ILE A 22 -11.41 -18.18 4.24
CA ILE A 22 -12.35 -19.28 4.42
C ILE A 22 -13.73 -18.89 3.87
N SER A 23 -14.16 -17.65 4.10
CA SER A 23 -15.41 -17.11 3.58
C SER A 23 -15.47 -17.16 2.05
N LEU A 24 -14.38 -16.79 1.35
CA LEU A 24 -14.28 -16.86 -0.11
C LEU A 24 -14.31 -18.31 -0.62
N GLY A 25 -13.53 -19.20 0.00
CA GLY A 25 -13.46 -20.60 -0.39
C GLY A 25 -14.79 -21.33 -0.19
N VAL A 26 -15.44 -21.14 0.97
CA VAL A 26 -16.75 -21.73 1.28
C VAL A 26 -17.85 -21.17 0.39
N SER A 27 -17.81 -19.86 0.10
CA SER A 27 -18.72 -19.21 -0.85
C SER A 27 -18.60 -19.83 -2.25
N ALA A 28 -17.39 -19.94 -2.79
CA ALA A 28 -17.15 -20.56 -4.09
C ALA A 28 -17.58 -22.03 -4.11
N LEU A 29 -17.24 -22.80 -3.07
CA LEU A 29 -17.59 -24.21 -2.96
C LEU A 29 -19.10 -24.44 -2.88
N THR A 30 -19.80 -23.61 -2.10
CA THR A 30 -21.27 -23.66 -1.97
C THR A 30 -21.95 -23.29 -3.29
N ALA A 31 -21.46 -22.26 -3.97
CA ALA A 31 -22.01 -21.83 -5.25
C ALA A 31 -21.76 -22.85 -6.36
N ILE A 32 -20.61 -23.53 -6.37
CA ILE A 32 -20.33 -24.62 -7.31
C ILE A 32 -21.23 -25.82 -7.02
N TYR A 33 -21.29 -26.26 -5.76
CA TYR A 33 -22.02 -27.47 -5.36
C TYR A 33 -23.53 -27.36 -5.61
N PHE A 34 -24.15 -26.24 -5.23
CA PHE A 34 -25.60 -26.06 -5.35
C PHE A 34 -26.03 -25.31 -6.60
N GLY A 35 -25.12 -24.54 -7.22
CA GLY A 35 -25.45 -23.63 -8.32
C GLY A 35 -24.97 -24.08 -9.69
N THR A 36 -24.17 -25.16 -9.79
CA THR A 36 -23.62 -25.66 -11.06
C THR A 36 -23.47 -27.19 -11.05
N THR A 37 -23.14 -27.77 -12.20
CA THR A 37 -22.75 -29.18 -12.34
C THR A 37 -21.23 -29.35 -12.44
N LEU A 38 -20.48 -28.31 -12.08
CA LEU A 38 -19.03 -28.31 -12.21
C LEU A 38 -18.38 -29.20 -11.14
N PRO A 39 -17.27 -29.87 -11.48
CA PRO A 39 -16.51 -30.64 -10.51
C PRO A 39 -15.96 -29.76 -9.36
N LEU A 40 -16.10 -30.22 -8.11
CA LEU A 40 -15.66 -29.47 -6.92
C LEU A 40 -14.13 -29.32 -6.83
N ASP A 41 -13.39 -30.23 -7.46
CA ASP A 41 -11.93 -30.19 -7.57
C ASP A 41 -11.43 -28.93 -8.27
N ILE A 42 -12.25 -28.25 -9.07
CA ILE A 42 -11.90 -26.94 -9.65
C ILE A 42 -11.50 -25.94 -8.55
N VAL A 43 -12.16 -25.98 -7.37
CA VAL A 43 -11.80 -25.08 -6.26
C VAL A 43 -10.38 -25.34 -5.76
N VAL A 44 -10.01 -26.61 -5.61
CA VAL A 44 -8.69 -27.03 -5.11
C VAL A 44 -7.63 -26.82 -6.19
N GLN A 45 -7.93 -27.17 -7.43
CA GLN A 45 -7.04 -27.02 -8.58
C GLN A 45 -6.72 -25.54 -8.82
N LYS A 46 -7.72 -24.66 -8.82
CA LYS A 46 -7.50 -23.21 -8.99
C LYS A 46 -6.75 -22.61 -7.81
N ALA A 47 -7.08 -23.02 -6.59
CA ALA A 47 -6.33 -22.59 -5.41
C ALA A 47 -4.85 -22.97 -5.51
N PHE A 48 -4.53 -24.22 -5.85
CA PHE A 48 -3.14 -24.69 -5.96
C PHE A 48 -2.39 -24.03 -7.12
N THR A 49 -2.98 -24.03 -8.32
CA THR A 49 -2.34 -23.45 -9.53
C THR A 49 -2.14 -21.94 -9.41
N SER A 50 -3.00 -21.23 -8.68
CA SER A 50 -2.82 -19.78 -8.44
C SER A 50 -1.59 -19.45 -7.61
N LEU A 51 -1.19 -20.35 -6.71
CA LEU A 51 0.00 -20.19 -5.88
C LEU A 51 1.29 -20.49 -6.65
N ASP A 52 1.20 -21.26 -7.72
CA ASP A 52 2.31 -21.59 -8.63
C ASP A 52 2.55 -20.47 -9.65
N SER A 53 2.79 -19.26 -9.14
CA SER A 53 2.96 -18.04 -9.93
C SER A 53 4.29 -17.36 -9.57
N PHE A 54 5.21 -17.28 -10.53
CA PHE A 54 6.54 -16.71 -10.32
C PHE A 54 6.53 -15.27 -9.77
N PRO A 55 5.62 -14.36 -10.20
CA PRO A 55 5.52 -13.04 -9.60
C PRO A 55 5.10 -13.03 -8.12
N LEU A 56 4.42 -14.06 -7.61
CA LEU A 56 4.04 -14.12 -6.18
C LEU A 56 5.26 -14.24 -5.27
N LEU A 57 6.38 -14.80 -5.76
CA LEU A 57 7.63 -14.88 -5.00
C LEU A 57 8.19 -13.49 -4.65
N ALA A 58 7.86 -12.45 -5.43
CA ALA A 58 8.29 -11.09 -5.13
C ALA A 58 7.71 -10.57 -3.80
N ILE A 59 6.51 -11.02 -3.39
CA ILE A 59 5.81 -10.57 -2.18
C ILE A 59 6.64 -10.85 -0.90
N PRO A 60 6.98 -12.11 -0.57
CA PRO A 60 7.76 -12.40 0.63
C PRO A 60 9.16 -11.76 0.58
N PHE A 61 9.80 -11.67 -0.59
CA PHE A 61 11.12 -11.06 -0.69
C PHE A 61 11.10 -9.54 -0.49
N PHE A 62 10.15 -8.81 -1.09
CA PHE A 62 10.02 -7.36 -0.83
C PHE A 62 9.62 -7.09 0.62
N MET A 63 8.76 -7.92 1.19
CA MET A 63 8.38 -7.82 2.60
C MET A 63 9.58 -8.05 3.53
N LEU A 64 10.37 -9.10 3.28
CA LEU A 64 11.58 -9.39 4.02
C LEU A 64 12.61 -8.26 3.88
N ALA A 65 12.82 -7.75 2.66
CA ALA A 65 13.73 -6.63 2.40
C ALA A 65 13.32 -5.40 3.22
N GLY A 66 12.03 -5.02 3.20
CA GLY A 66 11.49 -3.92 3.99
C GLY A 66 11.72 -4.08 5.50
N ILE A 67 11.45 -5.28 6.04
CA ILE A 67 11.64 -5.57 7.47
C ILE A 67 13.13 -5.52 7.85
N LEU A 68 14.00 -6.15 7.05
CA LEU A 68 15.45 -6.15 7.27
C LEU A 68 16.02 -4.73 7.22
N MET A 69 15.59 -3.91 6.27
CA MET A 69 16.08 -2.54 6.13
C MET A 69 15.59 -1.64 7.26
N GLY A 70 14.34 -1.82 7.71
CA GLY A 70 13.81 -1.15 8.90
C GLY A 70 14.63 -1.44 10.15
N LYS A 71 15.06 -2.69 10.36
CA LYS A 71 15.92 -3.10 11.48
C LYS A 71 17.42 -2.84 11.24
N GLY A 72 17.84 -2.68 9.98
CA GLY A 72 19.23 -2.52 9.56
C GLY A 72 19.73 -1.07 9.52
N GLY A 73 19.01 -0.14 10.13
CA GLY A 73 19.44 1.25 10.30
C GLY A 73 19.11 2.20 9.17
N VAL A 74 18.48 1.72 8.09
CA VAL A 74 18.11 2.52 6.92
C VAL A 74 17.19 3.69 7.29
N SER A 75 16.15 3.42 8.10
CA SER A 75 15.17 4.43 8.52
C SER A 75 15.82 5.65 9.16
N LYS A 76 16.85 5.44 10.00
CA LYS A 76 17.56 6.53 10.69
C LYS A 76 18.32 7.42 9.70
N ARG A 77 18.94 6.86 8.65
CA ARG A 77 19.69 7.65 7.66
C ARG A 77 18.75 8.43 6.76
N LEU A 78 17.63 7.82 6.35
CA LEU A 78 16.59 8.50 5.57
C LEU A 78 15.95 9.64 6.37
N LEU A 79 15.74 9.45 7.67
CA LEU A 79 15.29 10.52 8.57
C LEU A 79 16.29 11.67 8.66
N THR A 80 17.59 11.39 8.80
CA THR A 80 18.64 12.42 8.80
C THR A 80 18.65 13.20 7.49
N LEU A 81 18.54 12.50 6.35
CA LEU A 81 18.47 13.12 5.03
C LEU A 81 17.23 14.02 4.90
N ALA A 82 16.04 13.49 5.21
CA ALA A 82 14.80 14.26 5.20
C ALA A 82 14.89 15.50 6.10
N THR A 83 15.50 15.36 7.28
CA THR A 83 15.78 16.47 8.21
C THR A 83 16.62 17.56 7.55
N SER A 84 17.71 17.20 6.88
CA SER A 84 18.57 18.17 6.19
C SER A 84 17.86 18.88 5.01
N MET A 85 16.94 18.19 4.33
CA MET A 85 16.25 18.71 3.14
C MET A 85 15.10 19.66 3.47
N VAL A 86 14.27 19.32 4.46
CA VAL A 86 13.00 20.02 4.73
C VAL A 86 12.78 20.38 6.20
N GLY A 87 13.72 20.03 7.10
CA GLY A 87 13.60 20.32 8.54
C GLY A 87 13.60 21.82 8.88
N TRP A 88 14.14 22.64 7.97
CA TRP A 88 14.17 24.11 8.07
C TRP A 88 12.81 24.78 7.78
N MET A 89 11.85 24.03 7.22
CA MET A 89 10.54 24.57 6.85
C MET A 89 9.62 24.70 8.06
N THR A 90 8.56 25.51 7.94
CA THR A 90 7.49 25.56 8.95
C THR A 90 6.87 24.19 9.14
N GLY A 91 6.74 23.75 10.39
CA GLY A 91 6.35 22.36 10.68
C GLY A 91 7.46 21.34 10.41
N GLY A 92 8.74 21.74 10.50
CA GLY A 92 9.90 20.93 10.11
C GLY A 92 9.79 19.44 10.42
N LEU A 93 9.46 19.05 11.66
CA LEU A 93 9.32 17.63 12.01
C LEU A 93 8.20 16.90 11.26
N SER A 94 7.08 17.58 10.99
CA SER A 94 5.99 17.00 10.19
C SER A 94 6.40 16.84 8.71
N MET A 95 7.13 17.80 8.15
CA MET A 95 7.69 17.71 6.79
C MET A 95 8.69 16.57 6.67
N VAL A 96 9.61 16.50 7.63
CA VAL A 96 10.61 15.42 7.73
C VAL A 96 9.93 14.07 7.81
N THR A 97 8.85 13.96 8.60
CA THR A 97 8.10 12.71 8.70
C THR A 97 7.53 12.30 7.35
N ILE A 98 6.92 13.23 6.60
CA ILE A 98 6.32 12.92 5.29
C ILE A 98 7.39 12.50 4.30
N VAL A 99 8.47 13.27 4.17
CA VAL A 99 9.57 12.97 3.24
C VAL A 99 10.29 11.68 3.61
N ALA A 100 10.52 11.42 4.90
CA ALA A 100 11.11 10.15 5.35
C ALA A 100 10.18 8.96 5.08
N CYS A 101 8.87 9.12 5.26
CA CYS A 101 7.90 8.11 4.87
C CYS A 101 7.91 7.87 3.36
N MET A 102 8.06 8.90 2.52
CA MET A 102 8.17 8.73 1.06
C MET A 102 9.43 7.95 0.66
N PHE A 103 10.58 8.26 1.27
CA PHE A 103 11.81 7.49 1.02
C PHE A 103 11.70 6.04 1.53
N PHE A 104 11.11 5.84 2.71
CA PHE A 104 10.96 4.51 3.29
C PHE A 104 9.87 3.69 2.58
N ALA A 105 8.85 4.35 2.03
CA ALA A 105 7.84 3.75 1.17
C ALA A 105 8.48 3.07 -0.04
N ALA A 106 9.46 3.75 -0.66
CA ALA A 106 10.24 3.23 -1.78
C ALA A 106 11.16 2.03 -1.44
N ILE A 107 11.00 1.47 -0.26
CA ILE A 107 11.76 0.33 0.26
C ILE A 107 10.83 -0.71 0.86
N SER A 108 9.90 -0.28 1.72
CA SER A 108 9.10 -1.20 2.54
C SER A 108 7.91 -1.80 1.80
N GLY A 109 7.31 -1.11 0.84
CA GLY A 109 6.07 -1.54 0.17
C GLY A 109 4.87 -1.78 1.10
N SER A 110 4.92 -1.27 2.35
CA SER A 110 3.92 -1.51 3.40
C SER A 110 3.65 -0.24 4.21
N GLY A 111 2.37 0.12 4.33
CA GLY A 111 1.93 1.27 5.09
C GLY A 111 2.14 1.11 6.60
N PRO A 112 1.56 0.08 7.24
CA PRO A 112 1.70 -0.16 8.67
C PRO A 112 3.16 -0.29 9.12
N ALA A 113 4.02 -0.92 8.32
CA ALA A 113 5.44 -1.03 8.61
C ALA A 113 6.14 0.33 8.57
N THR A 114 5.78 1.19 7.61
CA THR A 114 6.29 2.56 7.52
C THR A 114 5.88 3.40 8.74
N VAL A 115 4.63 3.28 9.19
CA VAL A 115 4.17 3.96 10.41
C VAL A 115 4.92 3.47 11.64
N ALA A 116 5.12 2.16 11.77
CA ALA A 116 5.84 1.59 12.90
C ALA A 116 7.30 2.07 12.95
N ALA A 117 7.98 2.06 11.80
CA ALA A 117 9.38 2.44 11.69
C ALA A 117 9.59 3.95 11.87
N ILE A 118 8.92 4.78 11.05
CA ILE A 118 9.14 6.23 11.05
C ILE A 118 8.39 6.91 12.21
N GLY A 119 7.15 6.50 12.45
CA GLY A 119 6.34 7.03 13.57
C GLY A 119 6.95 6.73 14.94
N GLY A 120 7.69 5.62 15.07
CA GLY A 120 8.42 5.25 16.30
C GLY A 120 9.41 6.32 16.78
N PHE A 121 10.03 7.02 15.83
CA PHE A 121 10.94 8.13 16.14
C PHE A 121 10.22 9.48 16.14
N MET A 122 9.34 9.69 15.14
CA MET A 122 8.82 11.02 14.86
C MET A 122 7.65 11.42 15.76
N ILE A 123 6.79 10.50 16.20
CA ILE A 123 5.67 10.84 17.10
C ILE A 123 6.21 11.35 18.44
N PRO A 124 7.12 10.64 19.14
CA PRO A 124 7.70 11.15 20.38
C PRO A 124 8.49 12.44 20.19
N ALA A 125 9.25 12.57 19.09
CA ALA A 125 10.03 13.77 18.79
C ALA A 125 9.14 15.02 18.58
N MET A 126 8.03 14.87 17.85
CA MET A 126 7.04 15.94 17.66
C MET A 126 6.38 16.33 18.98
N ILE A 127 5.98 15.36 19.80
CA ILE A 127 5.39 15.62 21.13
C ILE A 127 6.39 16.37 22.03
N ALA A 128 7.66 15.97 22.03
CA ALA A 128 8.72 16.65 22.80
C ALA A 128 8.94 18.10 22.34
N LYS A 129 8.60 18.43 21.09
CA LYS A 129 8.60 19.79 20.53
C LYS A 129 7.23 20.47 20.58
N ASN A 130 6.35 20.03 21.48
CA ASN A 130 5.04 20.63 21.76
C ASN A 130 4.03 20.57 20.59
N TYR A 131 4.19 19.63 19.65
CA TYR A 131 3.15 19.34 18.68
C TYR A 131 1.96 18.69 19.38
N LYS A 132 0.74 19.04 18.97
CA LYS A 132 -0.47 18.41 19.52
C LYS A 132 -0.41 16.89 19.25
N PRO A 133 -0.63 16.02 20.26
CA PRO A 133 -0.47 14.58 20.09
C PRO A 133 -1.28 13.96 18.94
N GLY A 134 -2.51 14.44 18.71
CA GLY A 134 -3.34 13.98 17.60
C GLY A 134 -2.74 14.30 16.23
N PHE A 135 -2.15 15.48 16.06
CA PHE A 135 -1.44 15.88 14.83
C PHE A 135 -0.12 15.12 14.69
N ALA A 136 0.66 15.02 15.77
CA ALA A 136 1.93 14.29 15.78
C ALA A 136 1.76 12.81 15.37
N ALA A 137 0.65 12.17 15.75
CA ALA A 137 0.35 10.80 15.35
C ALA A 137 -0.31 10.69 13.96
N SER A 138 -1.11 11.68 13.54
CA SER A 138 -1.81 11.63 12.24
C SER A 138 -0.88 11.83 11.05
N VAL A 139 0.19 12.61 11.19
CA VAL A 139 1.19 12.83 10.13
C VAL A 139 1.86 11.51 9.68
N PRO A 140 2.52 10.72 10.57
CA PRO A 140 3.11 9.45 10.16
C PRO A 140 2.05 8.42 9.76
N ALA A 141 0.85 8.43 10.37
CA ALA A 141 -0.22 7.51 9.95
C ALA A 141 -0.62 7.70 8.48
N THR A 142 -0.77 8.95 8.05
CA THR A 142 -1.16 9.32 6.67
C THR A 142 0.00 9.21 5.69
N ALA A 143 1.17 9.73 6.05
CA ALA A 143 2.36 9.60 5.21
C ALA A 143 2.79 8.14 5.06
N GLY A 144 2.56 7.31 6.08
CA GLY A 144 2.78 5.88 6.02
C GLY A 144 1.93 5.20 4.96
N SER A 145 0.70 5.66 4.69
CA SER A 145 -0.14 5.09 3.62
C SER A 145 0.47 5.22 2.23
N ILE A 146 1.38 6.16 2.01
CA ILE A 146 2.16 6.26 0.76
C ILE A 146 3.01 4.99 0.54
N GLY A 147 3.32 4.27 1.61
CA GLY A 147 4.06 2.99 1.63
C GLY A 147 3.52 1.91 0.71
N VAL A 148 2.25 1.96 0.33
CA VAL A 148 1.67 1.01 -0.62
C VAL A 148 1.51 1.57 -2.04
N ILE A 149 1.92 2.81 -2.29
CA ILE A 149 1.79 3.46 -3.60
C ILE A 149 3.17 3.73 -4.22
N ILE A 150 4.14 4.24 -3.44
CA ILE A 150 5.49 4.46 -3.97
C ILE A 150 6.19 3.09 -4.10
N PRO A 151 6.72 2.73 -5.28
CA PRO A 151 7.33 1.42 -5.52
C PRO A 151 8.67 1.19 -4.82
N PRO A 152 9.01 -0.07 -4.49
CA PRO A 152 8.23 -1.29 -4.71
C PRO A 152 7.03 -1.37 -3.77
N SER A 153 5.88 -1.83 -4.26
CA SER A 153 4.62 -1.90 -3.50
C SER A 153 4.08 -3.32 -3.47
N ILE A 154 3.86 -3.86 -2.26
CA ILE A 154 3.32 -5.22 -2.10
C ILE A 154 1.91 -5.32 -2.71
N PRO A 155 0.98 -4.37 -2.46
CA PRO A 155 -0.33 -4.38 -3.11
C PRO A 155 -0.28 -4.34 -4.64
N PHE A 156 0.70 -3.68 -5.25
CA PHE A 156 0.87 -3.70 -6.70
C PHE A 156 1.33 -5.04 -7.25
N VAL A 157 2.17 -5.78 -6.53
CA VAL A 157 2.52 -7.16 -6.92
C VAL A 157 1.28 -8.05 -6.89
N ILE A 158 0.48 -7.95 -5.81
CA ILE A 158 -0.74 -8.73 -5.64
C ILE A 158 -1.78 -8.37 -6.69
N TYR A 159 -1.96 -7.08 -6.95
CA TYR A 159 -2.82 -6.60 -8.03
C TYR A 159 -2.34 -7.13 -9.38
N GLY A 160 -1.05 -7.01 -9.69
CA GLY A 160 -0.46 -7.51 -10.94
C GLY A 160 -0.77 -9.00 -11.18
N VAL A 161 -0.63 -9.82 -10.15
CA VAL A 161 -0.96 -11.26 -10.25
C VAL A 161 -2.46 -11.49 -10.40
N THR A 162 -3.28 -10.83 -9.57
CA THR A 162 -4.74 -11.06 -9.56
C THR A 162 -5.46 -10.49 -10.78
N ALA A 163 -4.96 -9.39 -11.33
CA ALA A 163 -5.45 -8.73 -12.54
C ALA A 163 -4.78 -9.26 -13.82
N ASN A 164 -3.75 -10.12 -13.69
CA ASN A 164 -2.93 -10.59 -14.79
C ASN A 164 -2.31 -9.45 -15.63
N VAL A 165 -1.75 -8.45 -14.95
CA VAL A 165 -1.04 -7.30 -15.56
C VAL A 165 0.42 -7.25 -15.11
N SER A 166 1.26 -6.53 -15.86
CA SER A 166 2.68 -6.38 -15.55
C SER A 166 2.91 -5.72 -14.19
N VAL A 167 3.63 -6.40 -13.30
CA VAL A 167 4.07 -5.85 -12.01
C VAL A 167 5.04 -4.67 -12.21
N GLY A 168 5.83 -4.70 -13.28
CA GLY A 168 6.70 -3.59 -13.66
C GLY A 168 5.87 -2.33 -13.95
N ASP A 169 4.87 -2.44 -14.82
CA ASP A 169 4.03 -1.30 -15.20
C ASP A 169 3.31 -0.72 -13.98
N MET A 170 2.81 -1.60 -13.08
CA MET A 170 2.23 -1.18 -11.82
C MET A 170 3.20 -0.41 -10.93
N PHE A 171 4.48 -0.80 -10.88
CA PHE A 171 5.49 -0.04 -10.16
C PHE A 171 5.67 1.35 -10.78
N ILE A 172 5.99 1.48 -12.06
CA ILE A 172 6.14 2.82 -12.65
C ILE A 172 4.87 3.67 -12.48
N ALA A 173 3.69 3.08 -12.66
CA ALA A 173 2.41 3.76 -12.56
C ALA A 173 2.14 4.38 -11.18
N GLY A 174 2.76 3.85 -10.11
CA GLY A 174 2.65 4.36 -8.75
C GLY A 174 3.50 5.58 -8.42
N ILE A 175 4.55 5.86 -9.21
CA ILE A 175 5.54 6.89 -8.88
C ILE A 175 4.89 8.28 -8.79
N LEU A 176 4.26 8.74 -9.86
CA LEU A 176 3.63 10.08 -9.88
C LEU A 176 2.44 10.19 -8.91
N PRO A 177 1.52 9.21 -8.81
CA PRO A 177 0.47 9.21 -7.78
C PRO A 177 1.03 9.30 -6.36
N GLY A 178 2.09 8.55 -6.05
CA GLY A 178 2.74 8.58 -4.75
C GLY A 178 3.38 9.94 -4.44
N LEU A 179 4.06 10.54 -5.42
CA LEU A 179 4.61 11.90 -5.30
C LEU A 179 3.51 12.96 -5.13
N LEU A 180 2.40 12.85 -5.85
CA LEU A 180 1.24 13.74 -5.72
C LEU A 180 0.66 13.68 -4.31
N ILE A 181 0.41 12.48 -3.78
CA ILE A 181 -0.11 12.30 -2.42
C ILE A 181 0.87 12.88 -1.41
N GLY A 182 2.17 12.58 -1.53
CA GLY A 182 3.20 13.14 -0.68
C GLY A 182 3.22 14.68 -0.69
N ALA A 183 3.14 15.29 -1.87
CA ALA A 183 3.10 16.74 -2.02
C ALA A 183 1.87 17.37 -1.36
N LEU A 184 0.67 16.80 -1.56
CA LEU A 184 -0.56 17.29 -0.93
C LEU A 184 -0.54 17.13 0.60
N LEU A 185 0.05 16.05 1.10
CA LEU A 185 0.25 15.87 2.54
C LEU A 185 1.23 16.91 3.11
N MET A 186 2.32 17.22 2.40
CA MET A 186 3.25 18.29 2.81
C MET A 186 2.55 19.65 2.83
N VAL A 187 1.78 20.00 1.80
CA VAL A 187 1.01 21.26 1.76
C VAL A 187 0.04 21.33 2.95
N THR A 188 -0.64 20.23 3.27
CA THR A 188 -1.56 20.16 4.41
C THR A 188 -0.83 20.32 5.75
N ALA A 189 0.31 19.65 5.91
CA ALA A 189 1.16 19.78 7.10
C ALA A 189 1.70 21.21 7.27
N PHE A 190 2.04 21.88 6.17
CA PHE A 190 2.51 23.27 6.16
C PHE A 190 1.42 24.21 6.69
N ILE A 191 0.22 24.11 6.12
CA ILE A 191 -0.92 24.98 6.49
C ILE A 191 -1.28 24.80 7.96
N ILE A 192 -1.34 23.57 8.46
CA ILE A 192 -1.66 23.29 9.87
C ILE A 192 -0.54 23.78 10.79
N SER A 193 0.71 23.55 10.41
CA SER A 193 1.87 23.97 11.20
C SER A 193 2.00 25.48 11.29
N ALA A 194 1.75 26.20 10.19
CA ALA A 194 1.70 27.66 10.17
C ALA A 194 0.60 28.19 11.08
N LYS A 195 -0.62 27.60 11.02
CA LYS A 195 -1.75 27.99 11.88
C LYS A 195 -1.50 27.74 13.38
N ASN A 196 -0.77 26.68 13.73
CA ASN A 196 -0.46 26.33 15.11
C ASN A 196 0.91 26.86 15.59
N ASN A 197 1.60 27.69 14.81
CA ASN A 197 2.92 28.24 15.13
C ASN A 197 3.98 27.18 15.44
N TYR A 198 3.95 26.03 14.75
CA TYR A 198 5.02 25.03 14.83
C TYR A 198 6.23 25.51 14.03
N ARG A 199 7.17 26.14 14.74
CA ARG A 199 8.40 26.68 14.17
C ARG A 199 9.52 25.63 14.18
N PRO A 200 10.38 25.63 13.17
CA PRO A 200 11.60 24.84 13.17
C PRO A 200 12.57 25.39 14.23
N ASP A 201 13.50 24.55 14.72
CA ASP A 201 14.52 25.01 15.68
C ASP A 201 15.43 26.07 15.04
N ASP A 202 15.84 27.10 15.77
CA ASP A 202 16.68 28.21 15.27
C ASP A 202 18.04 27.76 14.67
N THR A 203 18.44 26.51 14.93
CA THR A 203 19.65 25.87 14.40
C THR A 203 19.48 25.23 13.03
N SER A 204 18.24 25.08 12.54
CA SER A 204 17.92 24.31 11.33
C SER A 204 17.97 25.13 10.04
N LYS A 205 19.07 25.85 9.77
CA LYS A 205 19.24 26.49 8.45
C LYS A 205 19.60 25.44 7.41
N ALA A 206 19.03 25.52 6.21
CA ALA A 206 19.39 24.66 5.08
C ALA A 206 20.86 24.92 4.68
N SER A 207 21.78 24.10 5.18
CA SER A 207 23.18 24.14 4.78
C SER A 207 23.40 23.12 3.68
N GLY A 208 23.76 23.56 2.47
CA GLY A 208 24.07 22.65 1.36
C GLY A 208 25.17 21.63 1.70
N LYS A 209 26.10 21.98 2.60
CA LYS A 209 27.12 21.06 3.11
C LYS A 209 26.52 19.95 3.99
N GLU A 210 25.51 20.27 4.79
CA GLU A 210 24.82 19.29 5.63
C GLU A 210 23.94 18.36 4.81
N VAL A 211 23.25 18.89 3.79
CA VAL A 211 22.49 18.08 2.83
C VAL A 211 23.40 17.10 2.10
N LEU A 212 24.56 17.56 1.61
CA LEU A 212 25.51 16.69 0.92
C LEU A 212 26.09 15.61 1.85
N ARG A 213 26.37 15.96 3.12
CA ARG A 213 26.81 15.00 4.13
C ARG A 213 25.74 13.95 4.42
N ALA A 214 24.50 14.38 4.65
CA ALA A 214 23.38 13.49 4.91
C ALA A 214 23.06 12.59 3.69
N PHE A 215 23.20 13.12 2.48
CA PHE A 215 23.08 12.34 1.23
C PHE A 215 24.16 11.27 1.16
N ASN A 216 25.42 11.59 1.48
CA ASN A 216 26.50 10.62 1.49
C ASN A 216 26.32 9.55 2.59
N ASP A 217 25.74 9.90 3.74
CA ASP A 217 25.42 8.96 4.81
C ASP A 217 24.25 8.03 4.42
N ALA A 218 23.27 8.55 3.68
CA ALA A 218 22.10 7.83 3.19
C ALA A 218 22.29 7.17 1.82
N LYS A 219 23.45 7.31 1.16
CA LYS A 219 23.65 6.87 -0.22
C LYS A 219 23.30 5.40 -0.45
N TRP A 220 23.67 4.53 0.50
CA TRP A 220 23.40 3.10 0.40
C TRP A 220 21.90 2.80 0.54
N ALA A 221 21.17 3.59 1.33
CA ALA A 221 19.72 3.50 1.43
C ALA A 221 19.02 3.98 0.14
N LEU A 222 19.45 5.13 -0.40
CA LEU A 222 18.89 5.71 -1.62
C LEU A 222 19.15 4.87 -2.88
N PHE A 223 20.21 4.06 -2.87
CA PHE A 223 20.56 3.22 -4.00
C PHE A 223 19.60 2.03 -4.16
N ILE A 224 18.79 1.70 -3.16
CA ILE A 224 17.82 0.58 -3.21
C ILE A 224 16.75 0.78 -4.29
N PRO A 225 15.94 1.87 -4.27
CA PRO A 225 15.00 2.13 -5.35
C PRO A 225 15.65 2.15 -6.73
N VAL A 226 16.89 2.65 -6.82
CA VAL A 226 17.65 2.72 -8.07
C VAL A 226 18.04 1.32 -8.57
N ILE A 227 18.51 0.43 -7.70
CA ILE A 227 18.82 -0.96 -8.06
C ILE A 227 17.55 -1.69 -8.50
N ILE A 228 16.44 -1.52 -7.77
CA ILE A 228 15.19 -2.22 -8.04
C ILE A 228 14.60 -1.73 -9.37
N LEU A 229 14.29 -0.44 -9.47
CA LEU A 229 13.62 0.12 -10.64
C LEU A 229 14.59 0.16 -11.84
N GLY A 230 15.83 0.59 -11.63
CA GLY A 230 16.84 0.61 -12.69
C GLY A 230 17.20 -0.79 -13.20
N GLY A 231 17.19 -1.81 -12.33
CA GLY A 231 17.39 -3.19 -12.75
C GLY A 231 16.21 -3.76 -13.54
N ILE A 232 14.97 -3.42 -13.15
CA ILE A 232 13.75 -3.82 -13.87
C ILE A 232 13.69 -3.18 -15.26
N TYR A 233 13.77 -1.85 -15.33
CA TYR A 233 13.64 -1.13 -16.62
C TYR A 233 14.91 -1.16 -17.45
N GLY A 234 16.06 -1.47 -16.85
CA GLY A 234 17.29 -1.80 -17.56
C GLY A 234 17.28 -3.20 -18.20
N GLY A 235 16.23 -4.00 -17.97
CA GLY A 235 16.10 -5.36 -18.49
C GLY A 235 17.05 -6.38 -17.85
N VAL A 236 17.66 -6.02 -16.72
CA VAL A 236 18.61 -6.89 -16.00
C VAL A 236 17.86 -7.86 -15.09
N PHE A 237 16.77 -7.41 -14.46
CA PHE A 237 16.00 -8.19 -13.50
C PHE A 237 14.50 -8.16 -13.83
N SER A 238 13.81 -9.26 -13.61
CA SER A 238 12.36 -9.27 -13.39
C SER A 238 12.03 -8.66 -12.01
N PRO A 239 10.76 -8.28 -11.75
CA PRO A 239 10.34 -7.80 -10.43
C PRO A 239 10.66 -8.79 -9.28
N THR A 240 10.56 -10.10 -9.55
CA THR A 240 10.90 -11.14 -8.57
C THR A 240 12.40 -11.19 -8.29
N GLU A 241 13.25 -11.15 -9.31
CA GLU A 241 14.70 -11.11 -9.14
C GLU A 241 15.14 -9.82 -8.42
N ALA A 242 14.53 -8.68 -8.76
CA ALA A 242 14.78 -7.42 -8.07
C ALA A 242 14.44 -7.49 -6.57
N ALA A 243 13.39 -8.22 -6.20
CA ALA A 243 13.03 -8.46 -4.80
C ALA A 243 14.12 -9.28 -4.07
N VAL A 244 14.64 -10.34 -4.68
CA VAL A 244 15.74 -11.15 -4.12
C VAL A 244 17.00 -10.32 -3.97
N VAL A 245 17.38 -9.56 -5.00
CA VAL A 245 18.53 -8.64 -4.97
C VAL A 245 18.36 -7.62 -3.83
N SER A 246 17.15 -7.13 -3.58
CA SER A 246 16.85 -6.23 -2.47
C SER A 246 17.11 -6.86 -1.11
N VAL A 247 16.76 -8.14 -0.92
CA VAL A 247 17.04 -8.88 0.33
C VAL A 247 18.54 -9.05 0.54
N VAL A 248 19.26 -9.50 -0.49
CA VAL A 248 20.73 -9.66 -0.43
C VAL A 248 21.39 -8.33 -0.12
N TYR A 249 20.96 -7.26 -0.78
CA TYR A 249 21.46 -5.92 -0.53
C TYR A 249 21.14 -5.46 0.90
N ALA A 250 19.92 -5.69 1.41
CA ALA A 250 19.54 -5.39 2.79
C ALA A 250 20.46 -6.05 3.83
N LEU A 251 20.78 -7.33 3.62
CA LEU A 251 21.68 -8.09 4.48
C LEU A 251 23.10 -7.52 4.44
N ILE A 252 23.59 -7.15 3.25
CA ILE A 252 24.93 -6.56 3.10
C ILE A 252 25.01 -5.20 3.80
N ILE A 253 24.09 -4.29 3.50
CA ILE A 253 24.12 -2.95 4.08
C ILE A 253 23.87 -2.97 5.58
N GLY A 254 22.90 -3.76 6.05
CA GLY A 254 22.53 -3.81 7.46
C GLY A 254 23.57 -4.56 8.30
N GLY A 255 24.17 -5.62 7.76
CA GLY A 255 25.15 -6.45 8.44
C GLY A 255 26.58 -5.91 8.40
N PHE A 256 27.06 -5.48 7.23
CA PHE A 256 28.47 -5.13 7.05
C PHE A 256 28.75 -3.62 7.01
N ILE A 257 27.85 -2.83 6.43
CA ILE A 257 28.06 -1.38 6.28
C ILE A 257 27.58 -0.63 7.53
N TYR A 258 26.29 -0.76 7.85
CA TYR A 258 25.67 -0.11 9.01
C TYR A 258 25.90 -0.88 10.30
N LYS A 259 26.12 -2.20 10.23
CA LYS A 259 26.40 -3.08 11.37
C LYS A 259 25.31 -3.02 12.45
N GLU A 260 24.06 -2.89 12.03
CA GLU A 260 22.88 -2.85 12.92
C GLU A 260 22.09 -4.17 12.91
N LEU A 261 22.32 -5.05 11.92
CA LEU A 261 21.72 -6.38 11.90
C LEU A 261 22.53 -7.38 12.74
N SER A 262 21.84 -8.00 13.69
CA SER A 262 22.29 -9.18 14.43
C SER A 262 21.64 -10.46 13.86
N TRP A 263 22.20 -11.63 14.17
CA TRP A 263 21.61 -12.91 13.80
C TRP A 263 20.18 -13.08 14.32
N LYS A 264 19.91 -12.63 15.55
CA LYS A 264 18.57 -12.62 16.14
C LYS A 264 17.60 -11.77 15.33
N THR A 265 17.98 -10.54 14.99
CA THR A 265 17.11 -9.65 14.19
C THR A 265 16.85 -10.19 12.79
N ILE A 266 17.82 -10.90 12.20
CA ILE A 266 17.62 -11.58 10.90
C ILE A 266 16.58 -12.68 11.07
N TYR A 267 16.76 -13.59 12.04
CA TYR A 267 15.80 -14.66 12.33
C TYR A 267 14.38 -14.12 12.58
N ASP A 268 14.25 -13.10 13.43
CA ASP A 268 12.97 -12.46 13.73
C ASP A 268 12.31 -11.87 12.46
N SER A 269 13.13 -11.39 11.51
CA SER A 269 12.63 -10.83 10.24
C SER A 269 12.12 -11.92 9.30
N PHE A 270 12.80 -13.06 9.23
CA PHE A 270 12.31 -14.23 8.50
C PHE A 270 11.00 -14.73 9.09
N MET A 271 10.93 -14.90 10.41
CA MET A 271 9.72 -15.39 11.08
C MET A 271 8.53 -14.46 10.85
N GLN A 272 8.74 -13.14 11.00
CA GLN A 272 7.71 -12.14 10.73
C GLN A 272 7.23 -12.19 9.28
N THR A 273 8.15 -12.34 8.32
CA THR A 273 7.81 -12.46 6.89
C THR A 273 6.98 -13.71 6.62
N ILE A 274 7.37 -14.86 7.18
CA ILE A 274 6.68 -16.14 6.99
C ILE A 274 5.23 -16.06 7.46
N VAL A 275 4.99 -15.47 8.64
CA VAL A 275 3.63 -15.33 9.20
C VAL A 275 2.75 -14.50 8.26
N ILE A 276 3.22 -13.32 7.84
CA ILE A 276 2.42 -12.42 6.98
C ILE A 276 2.21 -13.05 5.59
N ASN A 277 3.24 -13.69 5.03
CA ASN A 277 3.15 -14.34 3.73
C ASN A 277 2.18 -15.53 3.75
N SER A 278 2.21 -16.35 4.82
CA SER A 278 1.33 -17.53 4.93
C SER A 278 -0.14 -17.14 4.90
N THR A 279 -0.52 -16.09 5.65
CA THR A 279 -1.90 -15.57 5.62
C THR A 279 -2.28 -15.04 4.24
N THR A 280 -1.37 -14.31 3.58
CA THR A 280 -1.59 -13.74 2.25
C THR A 280 -1.80 -14.83 1.20
N MET A 281 -0.98 -15.89 1.20
CA MET A 281 -1.09 -16.99 0.25
C MET A 281 -2.43 -17.74 0.39
N ILE A 282 -2.91 -17.98 1.61
CA ILE A 282 -4.20 -18.65 1.82
C ILE A 282 -5.37 -17.81 1.25
N ILE A 283 -5.31 -16.48 1.42
CA ILE A 283 -6.31 -15.56 0.87
C ILE A 283 -6.29 -15.60 -0.66
N ILE A 284 -5.10 -15.50 -1.28
CA ILE A 284 -4.94 -15.57 -2.75
C ILE A 284 -5.49 -16.88 -3.30
N ALA A 285 -5.10 -18.01 -2.70
CA ALA A 285 -5.53 -19.33 -3.16
C ALA A 285 -7.06 -19.45 -3.25
N LEU A 286 -7.79 -19.10 -2.18
CA LEU A 286 -9.24 -19.24 -2.13
C LEU A 286 -9.98 -18.15 -2.92
N SER A 287 -9.38 -16.97 -3.05
CA SER A 287 -9.95 -15.88 -3.85
C SER A 287 -9.96 -16.15 -5.36
N VAL A 288 -8.94 -16.83 -5.89
CA VAL A 288 -8.86 -17.11 -7.32
C VAL A 288 -9.93 -18.12 -7.71
N SER A 289 -10.26 -19.05 -6.82
CA SER A 289 -11.40 -19.96 -7.03
C SER A 289 -12.74 -19.22 -7.04
N PHE A 290 -12.92 -18.23 -6.14
CA PHE A 290 -14.09 -17.34 -6.14
C PHE A 290 -14.18 -16.50 -7.43
N ALA A 291 -13.06 -15.88 -7.82
CA ALA A 291 -12.92 -15.11 -9.06
C ALA A 291 -13.27 -15.94 -10.30
N HIS A 292 -12.68 -17.13 -10.38
CA HIS A 292 -12.89 -18.04 -11.49
C HIS A 292 -14.36 -18.41 -11.63
N PHE A 293 -15.04 -18.70 -10.51
CA PHE A 293 -16.47 -18.97 -10.53
C PHE A 293 -17.27 -17.79 -11.08
N MET A 294 -16.96 -16.55 -10.66
CA MET A 294 -17.66 -15.36 -11.16
C MET A 294 -17.53 -15.20 -12.68
N THR A 295 -16.33 -15.45 -13.21
CA THR A 295 -16.09 -15.43 -14.66
C THR A 295 -16.91 -16.51 -15.37
N LEU A 296 -16.96 -17.73 -14.82
CA LEU A 296 -17.72 -18.84 -15.42
C LEU A 296 -19.23 -18.56 -15.49
N VAL A 297 -19.80 -17.94 -14.46
CA VAL A 297 -21.23 -17.59 -14.43
C VAL A 297 -21.55 -16.22 -15.06
N GLN A 298 -20.55 -15.58 -15.69
CA GLN A 298 -20.70 -14.29 -16.38
C GLN A 298 -21.33 -13.20 -15.48
N ILE A 299 -20.97 -13.18 -14.20
CA ILE A 299 -21.39 -12.12 -13.28
C ILE A 299 -20.96 -10.73 -13.79
N PRO A 300 -19.71 -10.54 -14.29
CA PRO A 300 -19.30 -9.27 -14.88
C PRO A 300 -20.27 -8.74 -15.94
N ASP A 301 -20.57 -9.55 -16.96
CA ASP A 301 -21.43 -9.16 -18.09
C ASP A 301 -22.84 -8.76 -17.60
N GLN A 302 -23.38 -9.47 -16.59
CA GLN A 302 -24.69 -9.14 -16.01
C GLN A 302 -24.67 -7.82 -15.24
N ILE A 303 -23.61 -7.56 -14.47
CA ILE A 303 -23.46 -6.30 -13.74
C ILE A 303 -23.28 -5.15 -14.75
N SER A 304 -22.48 -5.34 -15.78
CA SER A 304 -22.29 -4.33 -16.82
C SER A 304 -23.57 -4.03 -17.60
N ALA A 305 -24.37 -5.04 -17.95
CA ALA A 305 -25.68 -4.84 -18.56
C ALA A 305 -26.64 -4.05 -17.65
N TYR A 306 -26.62 -4.30 -16.35
CA TYR A 306 -27.41 -3.55 -15.37
C TYR A 306 -26.91 -2.11 -15.22
N LEU A 307 -25.59 -1.91 -15.11
CA LEU A 307 -24.97 -0.59 -14.96
C LEU A 307 -25.15 0.26 -16.21
N THR A 308 -24.97 -0.28 -17.41
CA THR A 308 -25.22 0.43 -18.68
C THR A 308 -26.69 0.83 -18.83
N GLY A 309 -27.62 0.05 -18.27
CA GLY A 309 -29.03 0.42 -18.15
C GLY A 309 -29.30 1.59 -17.20
N LEU A 310 -28.46 1.80 -16.20
CA LEU A 310 -28.54 2.95 -15.27
C LEU A 310 -27.80 4.18 -15.80
N THR A 311 -26.60 3.99 -16.35
CA THR A 311 -25.72 5.05 -16.82
C THR A 311 -24.63 4.53 -17.75
N THR A 312 -24.32 5.29 -18.78
CA THR A 312 -23.18 5.04 -19.66
C THR A 312 -21.97 5.92 -19.33
N ASN A 313 -22.07 6.78 -18.30
CA ASN A 313 -21.02 7.73 -17.97
C ASN A 313 -19.91 7.08 -17.13
N PRO A 314 -18.69 6.86 -17.68
CA PRO A 314 -17.59 6.22 -16.97
C PRO A 314 -17.18 6.96 -15.70
N ILE A 315 -17.35 8.29 -15.66
CA ILE A 315 -17.05 9.13 -14.50
C ILE A 315 -17.93 8.73 -13.32
N PHE A 316 -19.24 8.54 -13.55
CA PHE A 316 -20.17 8.19 -12.48
C PHE A 316 -19.86 6.80 -11.91
N ILE A 317 -19.52 5.85 -12.77
CA ILE A 317 -19.14 4.49 -12.35
C ILE A 317 -17.88 4.53 -11.49
N LEU A 318 -16.86 5.30 -11.90
CA LEU A 318 -15.65 5.49 -11.10
C LEU A 318 -15.92 6.18 -9.77
N ILE A 319 -16.89 7.11 -9.67
CA ILE A 319 -17.32 7.67 -8.37
C ILE A 319 -17.87 6.58 -7.47
N VAL A 320 -18.81 5.78 -7.97
CA VAL A 320 -19.45 4.70 -7.18
C VAL A 320 -18.41 3.69 -6.72
N ILE A 321 -17.48 3.32 -7.61
CA ILE A 321 -16.39 2.40 -7.29
C ILE A 321 -15.44 3.00 -6.26
N ASN A 322 -15.05 4.27 -6.38
CA ASN A 322 -14.22 4.93 -5.37
C ASN A 322 -14.93 4.96 -4.01
N LEU A 323 -16.22 5.31 -3.96
CA LEU A 323 -16.98 5.31 -2.70
C LEU A 323 -17.05 3.91 -2.06
N LEU A 324 -17.27 2.88 -2.87
CA LEU A 324 -17.24 1.49 -2.42
C LEU A 324 -15.86 1.10 -1.89
N LEU A 325 -14.79 1.40 -2.63
CA LEU A 325 -13.42 1.06 -2.25
C LEU A 325 -12.97 1.80 -0.99
N LEU A 326 -13.31 3.09 -0.86
CA LEU A 326 -13.10 3.86 0.36
C LEU A 326 -13.82 3.18 1.53
N PHE A 327 -15.08 2.80 1.34
CA PHE A 327 -15.86 2.14 2.37
C PHE A 327 -15.25 0.81 2.81
N VAL A 328 -14.93 -0.08 1.86
CA VAL A 328 -14.33 -1.38 2.14
C VAL A 328 -12.95 -1.23 2.79
N GLY A 329 -12.14 -0.29 2.31
CA GLY A 329 -10.81 -0.02 2.85
C GLY A 329 -10.81 0.43 4.31
N MET A 330 -11.94 0.92 4.83
CA MET A 330 -12.05 1.26 6.27
C MET A 330 -12.08 0.04 7.18
N PHE A 331 -12.49 -1.12 6.67
CA PHE A 331 -12.73 -2.34 7.48
C PHE A 331 -11.78 -3.49 7.16
N ILE A 332 -11.36 -3.58 5.90
CA ILE A 332 -10.57 -4.71 5.39
C ILE A 332 -9.14 -4.23 5.09
N ASP A 333 -8.15 -5.05 5.44
CA ASP A 333 -6.76 -4.77 5.10
C ASP A 333 -6.54 -4.75 3.58
N THR A 334 -5.58 -3.96 3.11
CA THR A 334 -5.37 -3.73 1.67
C THR A 334 -5.11 -5.01 0.89
N ILE A 335 -4.37 -5.97 1.46
CA ILE A 335 -4.04 -7.22 0.76
C ILE A 335 -5.32 -8.00 0.51
N SER A 336 -6.11 -8.24 1.55
CA SER A 336 -7.41 -8.90 1.43
C SER A 336 -8.34 -8.17 0.47
N ALA A 337 -8.41 -6.84 0.55
CA ALA A 337 -9.28 -6.04 -0.29
C ALA A 337 -8.88 -6.08 -1.78
N VAL A 338 -7.59 -5.97 -2.13
CA VAL A 338 -7.11 -6.12 -3.52
C VAL A 338 -7.54 -7.48 -4.06
N VAL A 339 -7.29 -8.53 -3.29
CA VAL A 339 -7.53 -9.91 -3.70
C VAL A 339 -9.03 -10.19 -3.93
N ILE A 340 -9.90 -9.61 -3.12
CA ILE A 340 -11.36 -9.79 -3.23
C ILE A 340 -11.96 -8.90 -4.33
N LEU A 341 -11.56 -7.63 -4.36
CA LEU A 341 -12.24 -6.61 -5.15
C LEU A 341 -11.74 -6.55 -6.58
N THR A 342 -10.48 -6.93 -6.85
CA THR A 342 -9.95 -6.94 -8.22
C THR A 342 -10.78 -7.84 -9.14
N PRO A 343 -11.04 -9.11 -8.82
CA PRO A 343 -11.84 -9.96 -9.72
C PRO A 343 -13.29 -9.52 -9.90
N VAL A 344 -13.83 -8.77 -8.94
CA VAL A 344 -15.21 -8.24 -9.00
C VAL A 344 -15.26 -6.97 -9.85
N LEU A 345 -14.34 -6.03 -9.61
CA LEU A 345 -14.42 -4.67 -10.13
C LEU A 345 -13.65 -4.47 -11.44
N LEU A 346 -12.53 -5.19 -11.62
CA LEU A 346 -11.69 -5.02 -12.80
C LEU A 346 -12.47 -5.28 -14.10
N PRO A 347 -13.19 -6.40 -14.26
CA PRO A 347 -13.94 -6.65 -15.50
C PRO A 347 -14.93 -5.53 -15.83
N ILE A 348 -15.60 -5.00 -14.80
CA ILE A 348 -16.57 -3.91 -14.93
C ILE A 348 -15.88 -2.67 -15.49
N VAL A 349 -14.80 -2.19 -14.86
CA VAL A 349 -14.15 -0.94 -15.30
C VAL A 349 -13.48 -1.06 -16.67
N THR A 350 -12.96 -2.24 -17.02
CA THR A 350 -12.34 -2.46 -18.32
C THR A 350 -13.35 -2.40 -19.45
N GLU A 351 -14.58 -2.84 -19.21
CA GLU A 351 -15.67 -2.73 -20.19
C GLU A 351 -16.03 -1.26 -20.49
N PHE A 352 -15.87 -0.37 -19.50
CA PHE A 352 -16.04 1.07 -19.66
C PHE A 352 -14.77 1.79 -20.18
N GLY A 353 -13.76 1.05 -20.64
CA GLY A 353 -12.56 1.58 -21.28
C GLY A 353 -11.49 2.10 -20.31
N VAL A 354 -11.56 1.76 -19.03
CA VAL A 354 -10.51 2.08 -18.06
C VAL A 354 -9.36 1.09 -18.22
N ASP A 355 -8.15 1.62 -18.36
CA ASP A 355 -6.94 0.79 -18.43
C ASP A 355 -6.74 -0.02 -17.13
N PRO A 356 -6.44 -1.32 -17.19
CA PRO A 356 -6.22 -2.17 -16.01
C PRO A 356 -5.12 -1.65 -15.07
N VAL A 357 -4.00 -1.14 -15.59
CA VAL A 357 -2.90 -0.61 -14.78
C VAL A 357 -3.37 0.66 -14.06
N HIS A 358 -4.07 1.54 -14.77
CA HIS A 358 -4.66 2.73 -14.16
C HIS A 358 -5.66 2.38 -13.05
N PHE A 359 -6.54 1.40 -13.29
CA PHE A 359 -7.46 0.92 -12.27
C PHE A 359 -6.74 0.33 -11.06
N GLY A 360 -5.65 -0.40 -11.26
CA GLY A 360 -4.82 -0.88 -10.16
C GLY A 360 -4.31 0.24 -9.26
N VAL A 361 -3.86 1.35 -9.84
CA VAL A 361 -3.46 2.54 -9.07
C VAL A 361 -4.64 3.13 -8.31
N ILE A 362 -5.80 3.29 -8.96
CA ILE A 362 -7.02 3.79 -8.30
C ILE A 362 -7.40 2.90 -7.12
N LEU A 363 -7.40 1.58 -7.33
CA LEU A 363 -7.77 0.60 -6.32
C LEU A 363 -6.84 0.69 -5.11
N VAL A 364 -5.52 0.67 -5.32
CA VAL A 364 -4.55 0.75 -4.22
C VAL A 364 -4.60 2.13 -3.54
N ALA A 365 -4.81 3.22 -4.27
CA ALA A 365 -4.95 4.56 -3.70
C ALA A 365 -6.16 4.66 -2.77
N ASN A 366 -7.32 4.11 -3.15
CA ASN A 366 -8.50 4.04 -2.28
C ASN A 366 -8.20 3.24 -1.00
N LEU A 367 -7.58 2.07 -1.13
CA LEU A 367 -7.28 1.22 0.01
C LEU A 367 -6.21 1.83 0.93
N ALA A 368 -5.27 2.60 0.38
CA ALA A 368 -4.30 3.38 1.14
C ALA A 368 -4.97 4.48 1.98
N ILE A 369 -6.04 5.10 1.46
CA ILE A 369 -6.90 6.01 2.22
C ILE A 369 -7.63 5.25 3.34
N GLY A 370 -8.08 4.03 3.05
CA GLY A 370 -8.68 3.12 4.03
C GLY A 370 -7.83 2.93 5.30
N PHE A 371 -6.49 2.84 5.18
CA PHE A 371 -5.60 2.73 6.33
C PHE A 371 -5.69 3.86 7.35
N VAL A 372 -6.20 5.02 6.95
CA VAL A 372 -6.32 6.21 7.81
C VAL A 372 -7.76 6.70 7.96
N THR A 373 -8.72 5.93 7.46
CA THR A 373 -10.14 6.27 7.56
C THR A 373 -10.79 5.47 8.71
N PRO A 374 -11.45 6.13 9.68
CA PRO A 374 -12.22 5.44 10.72
C PRO A 374 -13.34 4.60 10.10
N PRO A 375 -13.78 3.48 10.70
CA PRO A 375 -13.62 3.16 12.12
C PRO A 375 -12.39 2.32 12.48
N VAL A 376 -11.77 1.60 11.53
CA VAL A 376 -10.60 0.76 11.83
C VAL A 376 -9.31 1.50 11.54
N GLY A 377 -8.96 1.70 10.27
CA GLY A 377 -7.74 2.41 9.86
C GLY A 377 -6.47 1.83 10.50
N VAL A 378 -5.88 0.77 9.90
CA VAL A 378 -4.71 0.05 10.45
C VAL A 378 -3.56 0.99 10.82
N ASN A 379 -3.27 2.01 10.01
CA ASN A 379 -2.21 2.97 10.30
C ASN A 379 -2.53 3.85 11.52
N LEU A 380 -3.80 4.16 11.78
CA LEU A 380 -4.21 4.87 12.99
C LEU A 380 -3.94 4.04 14.25
N PHE A 381 -4.23 2.74 14.22
CA PHE A 381 -3.94 1.83 15.33
C PHE A 381 -2.44 1.66 15.58
N VAL A 382 -1.64 1.53 14.51
CA VAL A 382 -0.18 1.47 14.64
C VAL A 382 0.35 2.78 15.21
N ALA A 383 -0.08 3.94 14.71
CA ALA A 383 0.33 5.24 15.24
C ALA A 383 -0.11 5.45 16.70
N SER A 384 -1.30 4.99 17.07
CA SER A 384 -1.81 4.99 18.45
C SER A 384 -0.91 4.18 19.38
N THR A 385 -0.57 2.95 18.97
CA THR A 385 0.25 2.03 19.76
C THR A 385 1.66 2.57 19.94
N VAL A 386 2.27 3.01 18.84
CA VAL A 386 3.66 3.50 18.81
C VAL A 386 3.79 4.84 19.53
N GLY A 387 2.86 5.76 19.31
CA GLY A 387 2.86 7.10 19.90
C GLY A 387 2.27 7.16 21.31
N LYS A 388 1.63 6.09 21.79
CA LYS A 388 0.81 6.09 23.01
C LYS A 388 -0.22 7.23 23.04
N VAL A 389 -0.77 7.57 21.87
CA VAL A 389 -1.77 8.62 21.70
C VAL A 389 -3.14 7.97 21.56
N LYS A 390 -4.14 8.47 22.30
CA LYS A 390 -5.52 7.97 22.20
C LYS A 390 -6.05 8.05 20.77
N PHE A 391 -6.62 6.94 20.27
CA PHE A 391 -7.13 6.79 18.92
C PHE A 391 -8.03 7.94 18.48
N GLU A 392 -8.95 8.40 19.34
CA GLU A 392 -9.91 9.46 19.04
C GLU A 392 -9.22 10.79 18.71
N LYS A 393 -8.10 11.08 19.37
CA LYS A 393 -7.32 12.29 19.09
C LYS A 393 -6.64 12.21 17.72
N ILE A 394 -6.22 11.02 17.31
CA ILE A 394 -5.59 10.78 16.00
C ILE A 394 -6.64 10.93 14.91
N VAL A 395 -7.83 10.36 15.10
CA VAL A 395 -8.97 10.48 14.17
C VAL A 395 -9.28 11.94 13.87
N VAL A 396 -9.40 12.80 14.88
CA VAL A 396 -9.63 14.24 14.64
C VAL A 396 -8.43 14.88 13.92
N GLY A 397 -7.22 14.50 14.29
CA GLY A 397 -5.99 14.99 13.66
C GLY A 397 -5.80 14.56 12.20
N VAL A 398 -6.45 13.48 11.77
CA VAL A 398 -6.30 12.91 10.42
C VAL A 398 -7.21 13.57 9.39
N LEU A 399 -8.34 14.15 9.81
CA LEU A 399 -9.37 14.67 8.89
C LEU A 399 -8.82 15.63 7.81
N PRO A 400 -7.93 16.60 8.11
CA PRO A 400 -7.38 17.46 7.07
C PRO A 400 -6.54 16.70 6.04
N PHE A 401 -5.78 15.70 6.50
CA PHE A 401 -4.95 14.86 5.63
C PHE A 401 -5.81 13.89 4.81
N LEU A 402 -6.90 13.38 5.39
CA LEU A 402 -7.88 12.56 4.69
C LEU A 402 -8.51 13.34 3.52
N ALA A 403 -8.88 14.60 3.74
CA ALA A 403 -9.37 15.47 2.67
C ALA A 403 -8.33 15.67 1.56
N ALA A 404 -7.05 15.83 1.91
CA ALA A 404 -5.97 15.94 0.95
C ALA A 404 -5.74 14.64 0.15
N MET A 405 -5.84 13.48 0.79
CA MET A 405 -5.73 12.20 0.11
C MET A 405 -6.94 11.91 -0.78
N ILE A 406 -8.16 12.29 -0.38
CA ILE A 406 -9.36 12.20 -1.22
C ILE A 406 -9.21 13.11 -2.45
N LEU A 407 -8.70 14.33 -2.27
CA LEU A 407 -8.39 15.21 -3.40
C LEU A 407 -7.35 14.55 -4.34
N ALA A 408 -6.30 13.95 -3.79
CA ALA A 408 -5.31 13.22 -4.57
C ALA A 408 -5.96 12.07 -5.35
N LEU A 409 -6.85 11.30 -4.71
CA LEU A 409 -7.58 10.21 -5.34
C LEU A 409 -8.42 10.69 -6.52
N LEU A 410 -9.19 11.77 -6.36
CA LEU A 410 -9.99 12.34 -7.45
C LEU A 410 -9.09 12.75 -8.63
N ILE A 411 -7.95 13.40 -8.34
CA ILE A 411 -6.99 13.77 -9.38
C ILE A 411 -6.42 12.53 -10.06
N ILE A 412 -6.04 11.49 -9.31
CA ILE A 412 -5.54 10.22 -9.86
C ILE A 412 -6.62 9.60 -10.75
N THR A 413 -7.85 9.41 -10.25
CA THR A 413 -8.95 8.76 -10.98
C THR A 413 -9.31 9.45 -12.29
N TYR A 414 -9.29 10.79 -12.34
CA TYR A 414 -9.74 11.53 -13.52
C TYR A 414 -8.62 12.04 -14.41
N VAL A 415 -7.36 11.86 -14.02
CA VAL A 415 -6.20 12.19 -14.83
C VAL A 415 -5.36 10.93 -15.06
N PRO A 416 -5.77 10.04 -15.99
CA PRO A 416 -5.07 8.79 -16.26
C PRO A 416 -3.60 8.96 -16.62
N ALA A 417 -3.22 10.12 -17.16
CA ALA A 417 -1.84 10.46 -17.45
C ALA A 417 -0.93 10.36 -16.21
N LEU A 418 -1.43 10.56 -15.00
CA LEU A 418 -0.61 10.39 -13.80
C LEU A 418 -0.14 8.94 -13.61
N SER A 419 -1.01 7.97 -13.89
CA SER A 419 -0.63 6.56 -13.82
C SER A 419 0.03 6.07 -15.11
N MET A 420 -0.40 6.58 -16.26
CA MET A 420 -0.09 5.98 -17.57
C MET A 420 1.00 6.71 -18.36
N TRP A 421 1.43 7.91 -17.95
CA TRP A 421 2.41 8.66 -18.73
C TRP A 421 3.78 7.99 -18.71
N LEU A 422 4.27 7.63 -17.53
CA LEU A 422 5.56 6.96 -17.40
C LEU A 422 5.52 5.53 -17.97
N THR A 423 4.40 4.81 -17.85
CA THR A 423 4.27 3.44 -18.40
C THR A 423 4.28 3.40 -19.92
N LYS A 424 3.94 4.51 -20.60
CA LYS A 424 3.99 4.60 -22.07
C LYS A 424 5.37 5.01 -22.60
N MET A 425 6.29 5.42 -21.73
CA MET A 425 7.64 5.87 -22.10
C MET A 425 8.68 4.75 -22.09
N TYR A 426 8.39 3.66 -21.37
CA TYR A 426 9.20 2.46 -21.24
C TYR A 426 8.39 1.29 -21.79
#